data_AF-A0A819RK44-F1
#
_entry.id   AF-A0A819RK44-F1
#
_cell.length_a   1.000
_cell.length_b   1.000
_cell.length_c   1.000
_cell.angle_alpha   90.00
_cell.angle_beta   90.00
_cell.angle_gamma   90.00
#
_symmetry.space_group_name_H-M   'P 1'
#
loop_
_entity.id
_entity.type
_entity.pdbx_description
1 polymer ?
#
loop_
_entity_poly.entity_id
_entity_poly.type
_entity_poly.pdbx_seq_one_letter_code
_entity_poly.pdbx_strand_id
1 'polypeptide(L)'
;MEYVYTGSIANGKVNDEFTCKTDDGRFEIPLNGKFRLGTNPCKVCTCTATGFLCEDQCETALASTTTSTETTTTTTTTTTTTRTTIFGSTSSSSSDQFLVSSSLPTFISPSTIINGGPTTSSTSPMGNPDDDIIDSLCARSTGARDYAYVDCSEVYLAGKRTSGIYEIWPRPSPKPFRVLCDMDTDGGGWTIIQRRGDYSQQSNFFVTWSSYRRGFGDLTRDFWLGNEKIYALTNQNEYRLHIDMEDFNDQSRFVDYEWFFITDEQTKYTLNLGRYMTTSTGGDSLSYNRGMRFTTRDQDNDQSTSSQCAENYKSGWWHTGCTLANLNGLYLRGNDSTATGVFWNNWLGAKYSLKTCEMKVRPVGFNTEMLS
;
A
#
# COMPACT_ATOMS: atom_id res chain seq x y z
N MET A 1 20.19 15.67 8.36
CA MET A 1 20.78 14.31 8.38
C MET A 1 21.62 14.20 9.63
N GLU A 2 21.06 13.65 10.70
CA GLU A 2 21.77 13.45 11.96
C GLU A 2 22.04 11.97 12.19
N TYR A 3 23.30 11.66 12.48
CA TYR A 3 23.77 10.34 12.83
C TYR A 3 23.40 10.06 14.28
N VAL A 4 22.67 8.98 14.56
CA VAL A 4 22.42 8.57 15.95
C VAL A 4 22.96 7.16 16.15
N TYR A 5 24.05 7.07 16.91
CA TYR A 5 24.54 5.82 17.46
C TYR A 5 23.74 5.51 18.74
N THR A 6 22.86 4.50 18.70
CA THR A 6 22.22 3.97 19.90
C THR A 6 22.81 2.61 20.23
N GLY A 7 23.89 2.60 21.03
CA GLY A 7 24.36 1.37 21.67
C GLY A 7 23.48 1.06 22.88
N SER A 8 22.86 -0.12 22.91
CA SER A 8 22.19 -0.64 24.12
C SER A 8 22.95 -1.86 24.65
N ILE A 9 23.12 -1.90 25.97
CA ILE A 9 23.69 -3.06 26.68
C ILE A 9 22.53 -3.81 27.32
N ALA A 10 22.23 -5.00 26.80
CA ALA A 10 21.32 -5.95 27.42
C ALA A 10 22.10 -7.23 27.77
N ASN A 11 22.01 -7.68 29.03
CA ASN A 11 22.66 -8.91 29.51
C ASN A 11 24.18 -9.00 29.27
N GLY A 12 24.91 -7.88 29.43
CA GLY A 12 26.37 -7.85 29.29
C GLY A 12 26.88 -8.10 27.88
N LYS A 13 26.01 -8.06 26.86
CA LYS A 13 26.37 -8.03 25.45
C LYS A 13 26.01 -6.67 24.87
N VAL A 14 26.96 -6.08 24.13
CA VAL A 14 26.72 -4.91 23.29
C VAL A 14 25.95 -5.40 22.07
N ASN A 15 24.71 -4.95 21.89
CA ASN A 15 23.95 -5.19 20.67
C ASN A 15 24.10 -3.92 19.80
N ASP A 16 25.04 -3.95 18.86
CA ASP A 16 25.19 -2.88 17.88
C ASP A 16 24.10 -3.03 16.81
N GLU A 17 22.99 -2.31 16.96
CA GLU A 17 21.93 -2.25 15.94
C GLU A 17 22.03 -0.92 15.19
N PHE A 18 22.57 -0.99 13.97
CA PHE A 18 22.72 0.18 13.11
C PHE A 18 21.36 0.51 12.46
N THR A 19 20.87 1.73 12.67
CA THR A 19 19.66 2.24 12.02
C THR A 19 19.92 3.56 11.29
N CYS A 20 19.27 3.75 10.16
CA CYS A 20 19.23 5.02 9.45
C CYS A 20 17.96 5.78 9.82
N LYS A 21 18.08 7.07 10.15
CA LYS A 21 16.94 7.97 10.43
C LYS A 21 16.72 8.96 9.30
N THR A 22 15.46 9.19 8.95
CA THR A 22 15.08 10.26 8.02
C THR A 22 15.25 11.64 8.68
N ASP A 23 15.41 12.70 7.87
CA ASP A 23 15.65 14.07 8.36
C ASP A 23 14.51 14.62 9.26
N ASP A 24 13.32 14.05 9.16
CA ASP A 24 12.17 14.36 10.01
C ASP A 24 12.06 13.46 11.26
N GLY A 25 13.01 12.54 11.46
CA GLY A 25 13.07 11.63 12.60
C GLY A 25 11.95 10.58 12.68
N ARG A 26 11.10 10.47 11.65
CA ARG A 26 9.87 9.64 11.70
C ARG A 26 10.07 8.16 11.39
N PHE A 27 11.20 7.78 10.79
CA PHE A 27 11.46 6.41 10.38
C PHE A 27 12.84 5.94 10.87
N GLU A 28 12.88 4.80 11.55
CA GLU A 28 14.10 4.06 11.86
C GLU A 28 14.18 2.83 10.96
N ILE A 29 15.18 2.78 10.08
CA ILE A 29 15.35 1.68 9.14
C ILE A 29 16.58 0.86 9.56
N PRO A 30 16.45 -0.45 9.82
CA PRO A 30 17.58 -1.28 10.20
C PRO A 30 18.60 -1.39 9.06
N LEU A 31 19.86 -1.67 9.38
CA LEU A 31 20.92 -1.89 8.40
C LEU A 31 20.51 -2.98 7.40
N ASN A 32 20.73 -2.72 6.10
CA ASN A 32 20.24 -3.49 4.95
C ASN A 32 18.71 -3.47 4.72
N GLY A 33 17.96 -2.76 5.56
CA GLY A 33 16.53 -2.52 5.37
C GLY A 33 16.26 -1.69 4.12
N LYS A 34 15.25 -2.08 3.34
CA LYS A 34 14.83 -1.40 2.11
C LYS A 34 13.55 -0.61 2.32
N PHE A 35 13.46 0.55 1.71
CA PHE A 35 12.29 1.42 1.75
C PHE A 35 12.18 2.23 0.45
N ARG A 36 11.02 2.83 0.21
CA ARG A 36 10.78 3.67 -0.97
C ARG A 36 10.73 5.13 -0.53
N LEU A 37 11.50 5.96 -1.22
CA LEU A 37 11.58 7.40 -0.95
C LEU A 37 10.61 8.15 -1.87
N GLY A 38 9.56 8.71 -1.26
CA GLY A 38 8.54 9.50 -1.97
C GLY A 38 7.55 8.66 -2.78
N THR A 39 6.96 9.27 -3.82
CA THR A 39 5.92 8.65 -4.66
C THR A 39 6.46 7.90 -5.87
N ASN A 40 7.78 7.82 -6.05
CA ASN A 40 8.37 7.14 -7.20
C ASN A 40 8.50 5.63 -6.90
N PRO A 41 7.69 4.75 -7.53
CA PRO A 41 7.74 3.32 -7.28
C PRO A 41 9.04 2.65 -7.76
N CYS A 42 9.81 3.34 -8.62
CA CYS A 42 11.04 2.84 -9.19
C CYS A 42 12.26 3.05 -8.28
N LYS A 43 12.18 3.94 -7.30
CA LYS A 43 13.34 4.33 -6.47
C LYS A 43 13.32 3.58 -5.15
N VAL A 44 14.16 2.56 -5.03
CA VAL A 44 14.29 1.74 -3.82
C VAL A 44 15.59 2.09 -3.12
N CYS A 45 15.51 2.43 -1.85
CA CYS A 45 16.64 2.83 -1.03
C CYS A 45 16.93 1.76 0.02
N THR A 46 18.21 1.52 0.28
CA THR A 46 18.69 0.56 1.29
C THR A 46 19.48 1.34 2.34
N CYS A 47 19.21 1.08 3.63
CA CYS A 47 20.05 1.60 4.71
C CYS A 47 21.39 0.86 4.69
N THR A 48 22.49 1.60 4.56
CA THR A 48 23.86 1.09 4.59
C THR A 48 24.64 1.78 5.71
N ALA A 49 25.83 1.28 6.02
CA ALA A 49 26.68 1.84 7.08
C ALA A 49 27.12 3.29 6.81
N THR A 50 26.96 3.78 5.58
CA THR A 50 27.33 5.15 5.17
C THR A 50 26.13 6.02 4.81
N GLY A 51 24.89 5.53 4.99
CA GLY A 51 23.65 6.24 4.67
C GLY A 51 22.73 5.45 3.74
N PHE A 52 21.87 6.14 3.01
CA PHE A 52 20.94 5.49 2.09
C PHE A 52 21.55 5.30 0.69
N LEU A 53 21.58 4.06 0.22
CA LEU A 53 21.90 3.73 -1.17
C LEU A 53 20.60 3.53 -1.95
N CYS A 54 20.31 4.42 -2.88
CA CYS A 54 19.09 4.36 -3.69
C CYS A 54 19.39 3.93 -5.12
N GLU A 55 18.65 2.94 -5.61
CA GLU A 55 18.76 2.41 -6.95
C GLU A 55 17.41 2.51 -7.68
N ASP A 56 17.46 2.81 -8.96
CA ASP A 56 16.28 2.78 -9.84
C ASP A 56 16.09 1.36 -10.36
N GLN A 57 15.10 0.66 -9.82
CA GLN A 57 14.84 -0.76 -10.11
C GLN A 57 13.93 -0.96 -11.34
N CYS A 58 13.73 0.09 -12.16
CA CYS A 58 12.89 0.04 -13.35
C CYS A 58 13.66 -0.12 -14.67
N GLU A 59 15.00 -0.17 -14.64
CA GLU A 59 15.80 -0.51 -15.82
C GLU A 59 16.24 -1.98 -15.77
N THR A 60 15.58 -2.83 -16.57
CA THR A 60 16.19 -3.87 -17.44
C THR A 60 15.11 -4.76 -18.07
N ALA A 61 14.62 -4.31 -19.22
CA ALA A 61 14.36 -5.21 -20.35
C ALA A 61 15.20 -4.67 -21.51
N LEU A 62 15.94 -5.56 -22.18
CA LEU A 62 17.01 -5.31 -23.17
C LEU A 62 18.42 -5.10 -22.60
N ALA A 63 19.11 -6.22 -22.35
CA ALA A 63 20.40 -6.52 -22.99
C ALA A 63 20.98 -7.83 -22.41
N SER A 64 20.73 -8.95 -23.08
CA SER A 64 21.52 -10.17 -22.89
C SER A 64 21.62 -10.93 -24.20
N THR A 65 22.51 -10.44 -25.07
CA THR A 65 23.19 -11.29 -26.06
C THR A 65 24.64 -11.35 -25.63
N THR A 66 24.98 -12.39 -24.88
CA THR A 66 26.36 -12.78 -24.62
C THR A 66 26.63 -14.09 -25.34
N THR A 67 27.58 -13.99 -26.26
CA THR A 67 28.36 -15.03 -26.90
C THR A 67 28.72 -16.16 -25.94
N SER A 68 28.38 -17.39 -26.29
CA SER A 68 28.98 -18.59 -25.71
C SER A 68 29.50 -19.49 -26.83
N THR A 69 30.82 -19.57 -26.87
CA THR A 69 31.60 -20.57 -27.59
C THR A 69 31.27 -21.94 -27.01
N GLU A 70 30.75 -22.87 -27.82
CA GLU A 70 30.79 -24.29 -27.51
C GLU A 70 31.20 -25.10 -28.73
N THR A 71 32.26 -25.87 -28.52
CA THR A 71 32.83 -26.87 -29.41
C THR A 71 31.95 -28.11 -29.33
N THR A 72 31.35 -28.56 -30.43
CA THR A 72 30.93 -29.97 -30.56
C THR A 72 30.97 -30.43 -32.02
N THR A 73 31.90 -31.36 -32.25
CA THR A 73 31.85 -32.58 -33.06
C THR A 73 30.89 -32.66 -34.25
N THR A 74 31.51 -32.84 -35.42
CA THR A 74 30.96 -33.28 -36.70
C THR A 74 30.02 -34.48 -36.56
N THR A 75 28.78 -34.37 -37.04
CA THR A 75 28.06 -35.51 -37.63
C THR A 75 27.18 -35.02 -38.77
N THR A 76 27.48 -35.53 -39.95
CA THR A 76 26.79 -35.30 -41.22
C THR A 76 25.42 -35.95 -41.20
N THR A 77 24.36 -35.23 -41.55
CA THR A 77 23.20 -35.83 -42.23
C THR A 77 22.51 -34.83 -43.15
N THR A 78 22.45 -35.22 -44.42
CA THR A 78 21.76 -34.63 -45.57
C THR A 78 20.24 -34.61 -45.44
N THR A 79 19.58 -33.54 -45.86
CA THR A 79 18.56 -33.49 -46.95
C THR A 79 17.90 -32.09 -46.99
N THR A 80 18.17 -31.32 -48.05
CA THR A 80 17.25 -31.01 -49.16
C THR A 80 16.05 -30.14 -48.76
N THR A 81 16.09 -28.84 -49.08
CA THR A 81 14.88 -28.08 -49.40
C THR A 81 15.17 -27.09 -50.52
N THR A 82 14.25 -27.11 -51.46
CA THR A 82 14.27 -26.56 -52.80
C THR A 82 14.19 -25.03 -52.80
N ARG A 83 14.97 -24.47 -53.72
CA ARG A 83 15.00 -23.08 -54.18
C ARG A 83 13.64 -22.67 -54.76
N THR A 84 13.12 -21.51 -54.38
CA THR A 84 12.36 -20.66 -55.32
C THR A 84 12.70 -19.20 -55.04
N THR A 85 13.39 -18.63 -56.03
CA THR A 85 13.70 -17.22 -56.27
C THR A 85 12.41 -16.38 -56.32
N ILE A 86 12.42 -15.06 -56.10
CA ILE A 86 12.62 -14.09 -57.20
C ILE A 86 12.56 -12.62 -56.68
N PHE A 87 13.39 -11.78 -57.33
CA PHE A 87 13.46 -10.32 -57.50
C PHE A 87 13.76 -9.37 -56.33
N GLY A 88 14.86 -8.63 -56.52
CA GLY A 88 15.29 -7.49 -55.70
C GLY A 88 15.14 -6.14 -56.40
N SER A 89 16.14 -5.28 -56.16
CA SER A 89 16.34 -3.87 -56.57
C SER A 89 15.76 -2.84 -55.58
N THR A 90 16.36 -1.71 -55.24
CA THR A 90 17.71 -1.13 -55.44
C THR A 90 17.84 0.07 -54.47
N SER A 91 19.09 0.42 -54.18
CA SER A 91 19.67 1.66 -53.64
C SER A 91 18.90 3.00 -53.72
N SER A 92 19.12 3.88 -52.74
CA SER A 92 19.78 5.22 -52.88
C SER A 92 19.52 6.10 -51.62
N SER A 93 20.57 6.59 -50.95
CA SER A 93 21.00 8.01 -50.82
C SER A 93 19.98 8.93 -50.12
N SER A 94 20.29 9.88 -49.24
CA SER A 94 21.51 10.61 -48.87
C SER A 94 21.21 11.45 -47.64
N SER A 95 22.29 11.90 -47.00
CA SER A 95 22.49 12.93 -45.98
C SER A 95 21.48 14.09 -45.90
N ASP A 96 21.22 14.58 -44.69
CA ASP A 96 21.70 15.91 -44.28
C ASP A 96 21.64 16.13 -42.75
N GLN A 97 22.75 16.66 -42.23
CA GLN A 97 22.94 17.17 -40.87
C GLN A 97 22.45 18.62 -40.81
N PHE A 98 21.91 19.09 -39.67
CA PHE A 98 22.10 20.50 -39.28
C PHE A 98 22.08 20.69 -37.75
N LEU A 99 22.87 21.67 -37.34
CA LEU A 99 23.49 21.88 -36.05
C LEU A 99 22.62 22.65 -35.03
N VAL A 100 23.06 22.47 -33.78
CA VAL A 100 22.73 23.14 -32.51
C VAL A 100 22.87 24.67 -32.56
N SER A 101 22.02 25.41 -31.86
CA SER A 101 22.48 26.57 -31.06
C SER A 101 21.50 26.93 -29.93
N SER A 102 22.11 27.36 -28.83
CA SER A 102 21.58 27.74 -27.53
C SER A 102 21.32 29.24 -27.43
N SER A 103 20.41 29.66 -26.54
CA SER A 103 20.52 30.93 -25.80
C SER A 103 19.45 31.06 -24.70
N LEU A 104 19.90 31.45 -23.50
CA LEU A 104 19.08 31.94 -22.39
C LEU A 104 18.69 33.42 -22.58
N PRO A 105 17.67 33.93 -21.88
CA PRO A 105 17.53 35.36 -21.62
C PRO A 105 17.76 35.75 -20.15
N THR A 106 18.48 36.85 -19.98
CA THR A 106 18.63 37.69 -18.78
C THR A 106 17.52 38.75 -18.70
N PHE A 107 17.11 39.17 -17.50
CA PHE A 107 16.28 40.35 -17.29
C PHE A 107 16.79 41.24 -16.15
N ILE A 108 16.63 42.55 -16.38
CA ILE A 108 17.23 43.71 -15.72
C ILE A 108 16.16 44.42 -14.86
N SER A 109 16.56 44.97 -13.71
CA SER A 109 15.77 45.83 -12.82
C SER A 109 15.64 47.29 -13.32
N PRO A 110 14.70 48.06 -12.76
CA PRO A 110 14.92 49.49 -12.59
C PRO A 110 14.58 50.04 -11.19
N SER A 111 15.27 51.12 -10.82
CA SER A 111 15.13 51.90 -9.58
C SER A 111 14.45 53.26 -9.86
N THR A 112 13.68 53.80 -8.91
CA THR A 112 13.43 55.27 -8.79
C THR A 112 13.06 55.67 -7.34
N ILE A 113 13.48 56.88 -6.93
CA ILE A 113 13.42 57.52 -5.60
C ILE A 113 12.38 58.66 -5.60
N ILE A 114 11.81 59.06 -4.43
CA ILE A 114 11.71 60.44 -3.84
C ILE A 114 10.55 60.60 -2.78
N ASN A 115 10.99 60.90 -1.53
CA ASN A 115 10.54 61.82 -0.43
C ASN A 115 9.13 61.87 0.26
N GLY A 116 9.15 61.87 1.62
CA GLY A 116 8.42 62.81 2.50
C GLY A 116 7.71 62.24 3.77
N GLY A 117 8.20 62.52 5.00
CA GLY A 117 7.70 62.04 6.33
C GLY A 117 6.49 62.80 6.94
N PRO A 118 6.26 62.89 8.30
CA PRO A 118 7.00 62.34 9.45
C PRO A 118 6.16 61.66 10.61
N THR A 119 6.88 60.95 11.50
CA THR A 119 6.70 60.72 12.97
C THR A 119 5.40 60.18 13.57
N THR A 120 5.46 59.04 14.30
CA THR A 120 5.50 58.98 15.79
C THR A 120 5.96 57.59 16.28
N SER A 121 6.70 57.61 17.39
CA SER A 121 7.43 56.53 18.06
C SER A 121 6.58 55.57 18.90
N SER A 122 6.89 54.28 18.86
CA SER A 122 6.88 53.42 20.06
C SER A 122 7.87 52.26 19.90
N THR A 123 8.81 52.20 20.83
CA THR A 123 9.96 51.30 20.93
C THR A 123 9.54 49.90 21.40
N SER A 124 9.92 48.86 20.64
CA SER A 124 10.02 47.46 21.10
C SER A 124 11.28 46.84 20.46
N PRO A 125 11.91 45.81 21.07
CA PRO A 125 13.26 45.39 20.74
C PRO A 125 13.34 44.73 19.36
N MET A 126 14.43 45.00 18.64
CA MET A 126 14.76 44.40 17.34
C MET A 126 14.88 42.88 17.45
N GLY A 127 13.94 42.16 16.83
CA GLY A 127 14.10 40.76 16.44
C GLY A 127 15.00 40.64 15.21
N ASN A 128 15.63 39.48 15.05
CA ASN A 128 16.64 39.20 14.03
C ASN A 128 15.99 39.19 12.62
N PRO A 129 16.58 39.82 11.57
CA PRO A 129 15.96 39.88 10.24
C PRO A 129 15.77 38.53 9.54
N ASP A 130 16.39 37.47 10.08
CA ASP A 130 16.31 36.11 9.56
C ASP A 130 15.07 35.34 10.07
N ASP A 131 14.42 35.79 11.15
CA ASP A 131 13.23 35.12 11.69
C ASP A 131 11.96 35.44 10.88
N ASP A 132 11.85 36.64 10.30
CA ASP A 132 10.70 37.04 9.45
C ASP A 132 10.70 36.32 8.09
N ILE A 133 11.86 35.83 7.63
CA ILE A 133 11.96 35.06 6.37
C ILE A 133 11.48 33.62 6.59
N ILE A 134 11.73 33.04 7.77
CA ILE A 134 11.27 31.67 8.10
C ILE A 134 9.75 31.64 8.24
N ASP A 135 9.13 32.66 8.84
CA ASP A 135 7.67 32.74 8.99
C ASP A 135 6.97 33.00 7.63
N SER A 136 7.60 33.79 6.75
CA SER A 136 7.11 34.03 5.38
C SER A 136 7.26 32.82 4.44
N LEU A 137 8.22 31.92 4.68
CA LEU A 137 8.42 30.71 3.88
C LEU A 137 7.48 29.56 4.31
N CYS A 138 7.05 29.53 5.57
CA CYS A 138 6.00 28.62 6.04
C CYS A 138 4.59 29.03 5.58
N ALA A 139 4.35 30.33 5.32
CA ALA A 139 3.04 30.84 4.89
C ALA A 139 2.73 30.66 3.39
N ARG A 140 3.66 30.12 2.58
CA ARG A 140 3.50 30.02 1.11
C ARG A 140 3.21 28.62 0.57
N SER A 141 2.93 27.65 1.45
CA SER A 141 2.49 26.29 1.10
C SER A 141 1.14 25.93 1.73
N THR A 142 0.15 26.83 1.72
CA THR A 142 -1.23 26.47 2.10
C THR A 142 -1.93 25.77 0.93
N GLY A 143 -1.41 24.61 0.53
CA GLY A 143 -2.02 23.70 -0.42
C GLY A 143 -2.75 22.55 0.29
N ALA A 144 -3.65 22.84 1.24
CA ALA A 144 -4.67 21.95 1.82
C ALA A 144 -4.25 20.56 2.38
N ARG A 145 -3.00 20.10 2.25
CA ARG A 145 -2.54 18.73 2.58
C ARG A 145 -1.99 18.53 3.99
N ASP A 146 -1.68 19.60 4.72
CA ASP A 146 -0.88 19.50 5.97
C ASP A 146 -1.69 19.18 7.25
N TYR A 147 -3.01 19.02 7.17
CA TYR A 147 -3.86 18.85 8.37
C TYR A 147 -4.82 17.64 8.34
N ALA A 148 -4.69 16.75 7.35
CA ALA A 148 -5.57 15.57 7.27
C ALA A 148 -4.91 14.34 7.89
N TYR A 149 -5.64 13.62 8.75
CA TYR A 149 -5.19 12.34 9.28
C TYR A 149 -5.02 11.35 8.14
N VAL A 150 -3.91 10.61 8.07
CA VAL A 150 -3.68 9.65 6.99
C VAL A 150 -4.39 8.32 7.21
N ASP A 151 -4.78 8.02 8.44
CA ASP A 151 -5.55 6.85 8.86
C ASP A 151 -6.16 7.04 10.27
N CYS A 152 -6.89 6.03 10.76
CA CYS A 152 -7.49 6.06 12.10
C CYS A 152 -6.49 6.09 13.25
N SER A 153 -5.23 5.70 13.04
CA SER A 153 -4.21 5.75 14.08
C SER A 153 -3.80 7.19 14.36
N GLU A 154 -3.68 8.04 13.34
CA GLU A 154 -3.43 9.48 13.54
C GLU A 154 -4.67 10.19 14.11
N VAL A 155 -5.88 9.78 13.72
CA VAL A 155 -7.13 10.24 14.36
C VAL A 155 -7.07 9.94 15.86
N TYR A 156 -6.72 8.71 16.21
CA TYR A 156 -6.57 8.28 17.60
C TYR A 156 -5.49 9.11 18.30
N LEU A 157 -4.27 9.21 17.76
CA LEU A 157 -3.17 9.97 18.38
C LEU A 157 -3.52 11.45 18.61
N ALA A 158 -4.37 12.04 17.77
CA ALA A 158 -4.91 13.39 17.97
C ALA A 158 -5.99 13.51 19.07
N GLY A 159 -6.19 12.48 19.89
CA GLY A 159 -7.09 12.48 21.04
C GLY A 159 -8.53 12.08 20.74
N LYS A 160 -8.86 11.69 19.50
CA LYS A 160 -10.20 11.23 19.13
C LYS A 160 -10.35 9.75 19.47
N ARG A 161 -10.87 9.47 20.67
CA ARG A 161 -10.96 8.11 21.26
C ARG A 161 -12.29 7.40 21.04
N THR A 162 -13.25 8.00 20.33
CA THR A 162 -14.56 7.37 20.11
C THR A 162 -14.59 6.68 18.75
N SER A 163 -14.94 5.39 18.73
CA SER A 163 -15.22 4.65 17.50
C SER A 163 -16.29 5.35 16.67
N GLY A 164 -16.07 5.44 15.36
CA GLY A 164 -16.95 6.24 14.51
C GLY A 164 -16.38 6.51 13.12
N ILE A 165 -17.16 7.22 12.32
CA ILE A 165 -16.77 7.53 10.95
C ILE A 165 -15.94 8.81 10.94
N TYR A 166 -14.72 8.73 10.42
CA TYR A 166 -13.81 9.86 10.27
C TYR A 166 -13.42 10.04 8.81
N GLU A 167 -13.01 11.25 8.45
CA GLU A 167 -12.38 11.52 7.16
C GLU A 167 -10.87 11.42 7.30
N ILE A 168 -10.24 10.71 6.38
CA ILE A 168 -8.80 10.52 6.30
C ILE A 168 -8.29 10.84 4.89
N TRP A 169 -7.00 11.12 4.76
CA TRP A 169 -6.35 11.36 3.49
C TRP A 169 -5.01 10.63 3.40
N PRO A 170 -5.02 9.34 3.03
CA PRO A 170 -3.78 8.61 2.79
C PRO A 170 -2.93 9.26 1.70
N ARG A 171 -1.60 9.31 1.88
CA ARG A 171 -0.69 10.04 0.97
C ARG A 171 -0.82 9.64 -0.51
N PRO A 172 -0.91 8.34 -0.88
CA PRO A 172 -1.09 7.95 -2.27
C PRO A 172 -2.47 8.31 -2.84
N SER A 173 -3.44 8.65 -1.99
CA SER A 173 -4.80 8.95 -2.43
C SER A 173 -4.89 10.35 -3.05
N PRO A 174 -5.52 10.51 -4.22
CA PRO A 174 -5.71 11.82 -4.84
C PRO A 174 -6.67 12.72 -4.05
N LYS A 175 -7.53 12.16 -3.21
CA LYS A 175 -8.55 12.89 -2.43
C LYS A 175 -8.83 12.23 -1.07
N PRO A 176 -9.32 12.99 -0.07
CA PRO A 176 -9.77 12.40 1.20
C PRO A 176 -10.97 11.48 1.00
N PHE A 177 -11.18 10.57 1.95
CA PHE A 177 -12.36 9.71 2.00
C PHE A 177 -12.71 9.31 3.45
N ARG A 178 -13.96 8.92 3.65
CA ARG A 178 -14.48 8.48 4.95
C ARG A 178 -14.16 7.02 5.21
N VAL A 179 -13.78 6.71 6.44
CA VAL A 179 -13.54 5.37 6.98
C VAL A 179 -14.24 5.20 8.31
N LEU A 180 -14.49 3.95 8.68
CA LEU A 180 -14.89 3.64 10.05
C LEU A 180 -13.63 3.32 10.87
N CYS A 181 -13.49 4.03 11.98
CA CYS A 181 -12.43 3.80 12.95
C CYS A 181 -12.94 3.02 14.16
N ASP A 182 -12.20 1.98 14.52
CA ASP A 182 -12.34 1.27 15.78
C ASP A 182 -11.25 1.77 16.75
N MET A 183 -11.70 2.46 17.79
CA MET A 183 -10.87 3.09 18.81
C MET A 183 -10.83 2.29 20.11
N ASP A 184 -11.48 1.13 20.15
CA ASP A 184 -11.71 0.35 21.36
C ASP A 184 -10.86 -0.94 21.38
N THR A 185 -10.80 -1.66 20.25
CA THR A 185 -10.12 -2.97 20.16
C THR A 185 -8.60 -2.82 20.30
N ASP A 186 -7.99 -3.58 21.22
CA ASP A 186 -6.52 -3.66 21.40
C ASP A 186 -5.81 -2.29 21.42
N GLY A 187 -6.37 -1.32 22.14
CA GLY A 187 -5.82 0.04 22.23
C GLY A 187 -6.17 0.99 21.08
N GLY A 188 -7.08 0.59 20.18
CA GLY A 188 -7.72 1.48 19.21
C GLY A 188 -6.86 1.86 17.99
N GLY A 189 -7.29 2.90 17.26
CA GLY A 189 -6.58 3.40 16.08
C GLY A 189 -6.67 2.50 14.85
N TRP A 190 -7.67 1.62 14.79
CA TRP A 190 -7.87 0.71 13.67
C TRP A 190 -8.72 1.33 12.57
N THR A 191 -8.29 1.15 11.32
CA THR A 191 -9.10 1.51 10.14
C THR A 191 -9.79 0.26 9.61
N ILE A 192 -11.12 0.20 9.66
CA ILE A 192 -11.89 -0.95 9.16
C ILE A 192 -11.99 -0.88 7.62
N ILE A 193 -11.55 -1.94 6.95
CA ILE A 193 -11.53 -2.05 5.48
C ILE A 193 -12.65 -2.94 4.93
N GLN A 194 -13.20 -3.82 5.77
CA GLN A 194 -14.34 -4.67 5.45
C GLN A 194 -15.13 -4.95 6.72
N ARG A 195 -16.46 -5.03 6.60
CA ARG A 195 -17.35 -5.46 7.68
C ARG A 195 -18.52 -6.26 7.15
N ARG A 196 -18.88 -7.34 7.87
CA ARG A 196 -20.11 -8.12 7.76
C ARG A 196 -20.77 -8.24 9.13
N GLY A 197 -22.09 -8.09 9.23
CA GLY A 197 -22.83 -8.26 10.48
C GLY A 197 -24.28 -8.67 10.29
N ASP A 198 -24.97 -9.02 11.37
CA ASP A 198 -26.39 -9.42 11.33
C ASP A 198 -27.32 -8.19 11.30
N TYR A 199 -27.29 -7.48 10.18
CA TYR A 199 -28.17 -6.34 9.93
C TYR A 199 -29.50 -6.79 9.32
N SER A 200 -30.55 -5.99 9.57
CA SER A 200 -31.87 -6.21 8.98
C SER A 200 -31.86 -6.15 7.44
N GLN A 201 -30.89 -5.42 6.87
CA GLN A 201 -30.64 -5.36 5.44
C GLN A 201 -29.15 -5.60 5.20
N GLN A 202 -28.87 -6.66 4.45
CA GLN A 202 -27.52 -7.11 4.09
C GLN A 202 -27.05 -6.44 2.80
N SER A 203 -25.80 -5.99 2.75
CA SER A 203 -25.21 -5.55 1.47
C SER A 203 -24.89 -6.75 0.56
N ASN A 204 -25.06 -6.58 -0.75
CA ASN A 204 -24.62 -7.60 -1.73
C ASN A 204 -23.11 -7.48 -1.97
N PHE A 205 -22.36 -8.56 -1.71
CA PHE A 205 -20.92 -8.67 -1.99
C PHE A 205 -20.61 -9.41 -3.29
N PHE A 206 -21.60 -10.06 -3.93
CA PHE A 206 -21.41 -10.68 -5.23
C PHE A 206 -21.55 -9.63 -6.36
N VAL A 207 -20.53 -8.77 -6.46
CA VAL A 207 -20.49 -7.60 -7.33
C VAL A 207 -19.29 -7.63 -8.28
N THR A 208 -19.24 -6.64 -9.18
CA THR A 208 -18.23 -6.53 -10.25
C THR A 208 -16.89 -5.99 -9.76
N TRP A 209 -15.85 -6.14 -10.59
CA TRP A 209 -14.51 -5.54 -10.40
C TRP A 209 -14.61 -4.05 -10.10
N SER A 210 -15.37 -3.31 -10.92
CA SER A 210 -15.56 -1.86 -10.76
C SER A 210 -16.20 -1.47 -9.42
N SER A 211 -17.02 -2.36 -8.83
CA SER A 211 -17.62 -2.15 -7.50
C SER A 211 -16.59 -2.39 -6.41
N TYR A 212 -15.87 -3.51 -6.45
CA TYR A 212 -14.78 -3.80 -5.52
C TYR A 212 -13.65 -2.79 -5.56
N ARG A 213 -13.32 -2.28 -6.75
CA ARG A 213 -12.35 -1.20 -6.97
C ARG A 213 -12.71 0.08 -6.21
N ARG A 214 -13.95 0.55 -6.36
CA ARG A 214 -14.43 1.83 -5.77
C ARG A 214 -14.86 1.70 -4.31
N GLY A 215 -15.27 0.52 -3.89
CA GLY A 215 -15.95 0.26 -2.63
C GLY A 215 -17.47 0.38 -2.74
N PHE A 216 -18.16 -0.26 -1.81
CA PHE A 216 -19.63 -0.34 -1.76
C PHE A 216 -20.10 -0.65 -0.34
N GLY A 217 -21.42 -0.54 -0.13
CA GLY A 217 -22.05 -0.74 1.17
C GLY A 217 -22.14 0.55 1.99
N ASP A 218 -22.30 0.38 3.29
CA ASP A 218 -22.60 1.44 4.25
C ASP A 218 -21.64 1.33 5.43
N LEU A 219 -20.88 2.37 5.73
CA LEU A 219 -19.90 2.38 6.83
C LEU A 219 -20.54 2.14 8.22
N THR A 220 -21.86 2.26 8.33
CA THR A 220 -22.60 1.93 9.58
C THR A 220 -23.10 0.48 9.61
N ARG A 221 -22.98 -0.27 8.52
CA ARG A 221 -23.43 -1.67 8.35
C ARG A 221 -22.36 -2.49 7.61
N ASP A 222 -22.76 -3.33 6.65
CA ASP A 222 -21.81 -4.07 5.82
C ASP A 222 -21.22 -3.19 4.72
N PHE A 223 -19.90 -3.27 4.56
CA PHE A 223 -19.21 -2.57 3.49
C PHE A 223 -17.90 -3.25 3.08
N TRP A 224 -17.46 -2.90 1.87
CA TRP A 224 -16.11 -3.06 1.39
C TRP A 224 -15.54 -1.69 1.07
N LEU A 225 -14.41 -1.31 1.69
CA LEU A 225 -13.89 0.06 1.58
C LEU A 225 -13.54 0.44 0.13
N GLY A 226 -13.05 -0.52 -0.64
CA GLY A 226 -12.65 -0.36 -2.03
C GLY A 226 -11.16 -0.62 -2.23
N ASN A 227 -10.80 -1.40 -3.25
CA ASN A 227 -9.42 -1.83 -3.47
C ASN A 227 -8.47 -0.65 -3.69
N GLU A 228 -8.90 0.42 -4.37
CA GLU A 228 -8.08 1.64 -4.53
C GLU A 228 -7.76 2.32 -3.20
N LYS A 229 -8.74 2.35 -2.30
CA LYS A 229 -8.58 2.97 -0.97
C LYS A 229 -7.72 2.09 -0.06
N ILE A 230 -7.92 0.77 -0.11
CA ILE A 230 -7.11 -0.20 0.63
C ILE A 230 -5.67 -0.14 0.14
N TYR A 231 -5.43 -0.09 -1.17
CA TYR A 231 -4.10 0.10 -1.75
C TYR A 231 -3.45 1.39 -1.23
N ALA A 232 -4.14 2.53 -1.32
CA ALA A 232 -3.60 3.80 -0.86
C ALA A 232 -3.28 3.80 0.65
N LEU A 233 -4.13 3.15 1.46
CA LEU A 233 -3.91 2.97 2.89
C LEU A 233 -2.67 2.11 3.16
N THR A 234 -2.61 0.90 2.61
CA THR A 234 -1.58 -0.08 2.99
C THR A 234 -0.23 0.13 2.33
N ASN A 235 -0.11 1.08 1.39
CA ASN A 235 1.15 1.40 0.71
C ASN A 235 1.77 2.74 1.15
N GLN A 236 1.18 3.44 2.12
CA GLN A 236 1.74 4.68 2.67
C GLN A 236 2.67 4.48 3.87
N ASN A 237 2.60 3.29 4.49
CA ASN A 237 3.40 2.80 5.61
C ASN A 237 3.23 1.26 5.70
N GLU A 238 3.91 0.60 6.63
CA GLU A 238 3.68 -0.80 6.95
C GLU A 238 2.49 -0.95 7.93
N TYR A 239 1.50 -1.78 7.55
CA TYR A 239 0.30 -2.03 8.34
C TYR A 239 0.18 -3.50 8.69
N ARG A 240 -0.25 -3.80 9.92
CA ARG A 240 -0.72 -5.13 10.31
C ARG A 240 -2.20 -5.31 9.96
N LEU A 241 -2.62 -6.55 9.77
CA LEU A 241 -4.02 -6.91 9.56
C LEU A 241 -4.54 -7.66 10.79
N HIS A 242 -5.70 -7.22 11.28
CA HIS A 242 -6.48 -7.89 12.30
C HIS A 242 -7.85 -8.25 11.73
N ILE A 243 -8.33 -9.45 12.05
CA ILE A 243 -9.66 -9.90 11.65
C ILE A 243 -10.40 -10.42 12.87
N ASP A 244 -11.51 -9.75 13.22
CA ASP A 244 -12.46 -10.22 14.23
C ASP A 244 -13.56 -11.04 13.58
N MET A 245 -14.00 -12.10 14.25
CA MET A 245 -15.05 -13.00 13.77
C MET A 245 -15.93 -13.48 14.93
N GLU A 246 -17.23 -13.63 14.68
CA GLU A 246 -18.20 -14.17 15.64
C GLU A 246 -19.16 -15.16 14.97
N ASP A 247 -19.53 -16.22 15.69
CA ASP A 247 -20.51 -17.20 15.26
C ASP A 247 -21.92 -16.92 15.83
N PHE A 248 -22.92 -17.70 15.44
CA PHE A 248 -24.29 -17.56 15.95
C PHE A 248 -24.50 -18.12 17.37
N ASN A 249 -23.44 -18.65 18.00
CA ASN A 249 -23.42 -19.06 19.41
C ASN A 249 -22.63 -18.07 20.27
N ASP A 250 -22.37 -16.86 19.75
CA ASP A 250 -21.64 -15.77 20.40
C ASP A 250 -20.20 -16.16 20.80
N GLN A 251 -19.59 -17.11 20.10
CA GLN A 251 -18.17 -17.39 20.21
C GLN A 251 -17.38 -16.46 19.28
N SER A 252 -16.42 -15.72 19.83
CA SER A 252 -15.55 -14.85 19.05
C SER A 252 -14.15 -15.45 18.87
N ARG A 253 -13.54 -15.15 17.72
CA ARG A 253 -12.14 -15.44 17.40
C ARG A 253 -11.54 -14.26 16.66
N PHE A 254 -10.23 -14.09 16.82
CA PHE A 254 -9.47 -13.12 16.04
C PHE A 254 -8.24 -13.77 15.41
N VAL A 255 -7.75 -13.16 14.33
CA VAL A 255 -6.46 -13.50 13.73
C VAL A 255 -5.68 -12.24 13.38
N ASP A 256 -4.37 -12.30 13.56
CA ASP A 256 -3.42 -11.24 13.26
C ASP A 256 -2.36 -11.71 12.26
N TYR A 257 -1.96 -10.80 11.37
CA TYR A 257 -0.83 -10.97 10.46
C TYR A 257 0.16 -9.81 10.64
N GLU A 258 1.46 -10.13 10.67
CA GLU A 258 2.56 -9.17 10.91
C GLU A 258 2.47 -7.93 10.04
N TRP A 259 2.23 -8.13 8.75
CA TRP A 259 2.01 -7.05 7.80
C TRP A 259 1.00 -7.46 6.73
N PHE A 260 0.37 -6.48 6.10
CA PHE A 260 -0.63 -6.65 5.07
C PHE A 260 -0.62 -5.45 4.12
N PHE A 261 -0.56 -5.74 2.84
CA PHE A 261 -0.85 -4.76 1.80
C PHE A 261 -1.38 -5.44 0.55
N ILE A 262 -2.05 -4.66 -0.29
CA ILE A 262 -2.33 -5.06 -1.67
C ILE A 262 -1.52 -4.23 -2.64
N THR A 263 -1.25 -4.81 -3.81
CA THR A 263 -0.63 -4.06 -4.91
C THR A 263 -1.65 -3.19 -5.65
N ASP A 264 -1.21 -2.48 -6.69
CA ASP A 264 -2.07 -1.61 -7.49
C ASP A 264 -3.00 -2.39 -8.45
N GLU A 265 -3.85 -1.65 -9.19
CA GLU A 265 -4.76 -2.23 -10.18
C GLU A 265 -4.03 -2.93 -11.34
N GLN A 266 -2.86 -2.43 -11.76
CA GLN A 266 -2.07 -3.01 -12.86
C GLN A 266 -1.66 -4.45 -12.53
N THR A 267 -1.31 -4.67 -11.27
CA THR A 267 -0.96 -5.97 -10.70
C THR A 267 -2.14 -6.65 -9.99
N LYS A 268 -3.37 -6.22 -10.31
CA LYS A 268 -4.64 -6.85 -9.91
C LYS A 268 -4.85 -6.94 -8.39
N TYR A 269 -4.40 -5.93 -7.65
CA TYR A 269 -4.58 -5.85 -6.19
C TYR A 269 -4.11 -7.12 -5.46
N THR A 270 -2.93 -7.62 -5.83
CA THR A 270 -2.36 -8.87 -5.30
C THR A 270 -2.18 -8.79 -3.79
N LEU A 271 -2.64 -9.81 -3.06
CA LEU A 271 -2.52 -9.92 -1.62
C LEU A 271 -1.08 -10.20 -1.19
N ASN A 272 -0.50 -9.30 -0.40
CA ASN A 272 0.76 -9.51 0.28
C ASN A 272 0.49 -9.58 1.78
N LEU A 273 0.90 -10.69 2.39
CA LEU A 273 0.56 -11.02 3.77
C LEU A 273 1.79 -11.54 4.50
N GLY A 274 2.07 -10.97 5.68
CA GLY A 274 3.13 -11.39 6.57
C GLY A 274 2.82 -12.71 7.25
N ARG A 275 3.65 -13.07 8.24
CA ARG A 275 3.44 -14.28 9.01
C ARG A 275 2.17 -14.15 9.86
N TYR A 276 1.43 -15.25 9.95
CA TYR A 276 0.34 -15.39 10.92
C TYR A 276 0.89 -15.34 12.35
N MET A 277 0.30 -14.51 13.21
CA MET A 277 0.77 -14.35 14.59
C MET A 277 0.28 -15.49 15.49
N THR A 278 1.15 -15.98 16.36
CA THR A 278 0.85 -17.08 17.30
C THR A 278 -0.13 -16.70 18.41
N THR A 279 -0.37 -15.40 18.61
CA THR A 279 -1.37 -14.87 19.56
C THR A 279 -2.81 -15.02 19.06
N SER A 280 -2.98 -15.26 17.76
CA SER A 280 -4.27 -15.44 17.10
C SER A 280 -5.03 -16.66 17.60
N THR A 281 -6.36 -16.59 17.59
CA THR A 281 -7.25 -17.64 18.12
C THR A 281 -8.09 -18.36 17.05
N GLY A 282 -8.21 -17.81 15.84
CA GLY A 282 -9.08 -18.32 14.76
C GLY A 282 -8.48 -19.35 13.79
N GLY A 283 -7.20 -19.70 13.93
CA GLY A 283 -6.48 -20.55 12.97
C GLY A 283 -6.21 -19.84 11.63
N ASP A 284 -5.21 -20.26 10.88
CA ASP A 284 -4.75 -19.52 9.69
C ASP A 284 -5.43 -19.96 8.39
N SER A 285 -6.51 -19.29 7.97
CA SER A 285 -7.18 -19.58 6.70
C SER A 285 -6.77 -18.66 5.54
N LEU A 286 -6.16 -17.50 5.81
CA LEU A 286 -5.84 -16.52 4.76
C LEU A 286 -4.45 -16.69 4.16
N SER A 287 -3.48 -17.29 4.87
CA SER A 287 -2.14 -17.55 4.30
C SER A 287 -2.18 -18.39 3.02
N TYR A 288 -3.20 -19.22 2.85
CA TYR A 288 -3.41 -19.98 1.61
C TYR A 288 -3.61 -19.07 0.40
N ASN A 289 -4.21 -17.89 0.58
CA ASN A 289 -4.45 -16.89 -0.45
C ASN A 289 -3.26 -15.93 -0.68
N ARG A 290 -2.15 -16.09 0.06
CA ARG A 290 -0.98 -15.21 -0.05
C ARG A 290 -0.44 -15.18 -1.48
N GLY A 291 -0.18 -13.98 -1.99
CA GLY A 291 0.35 -13.76 -3.33
C GLY A 291 -0.69 -13.88 -4.45
N MET A 292 -1.95 -14.13 -4.13
CA MET A 292 -3.00 -14.24 -5.14
C MET A 292 -3.51 -12.88 -5.59
N ARG A 293 -3.87 -12.80 -6.87
CA ARG A 293 -4.53 -11.65 -7.47
C ARG A 293 -5.99 -11.62 -7.01
N PHE A 294 -6.56 -10.42 -6.94
CA PHE A 294 -7.98 -10.29 -6.67
C PHE A 294 -8.80 -10.79 -7.86
N THR A 295 -9.88 -11.50 -7.61
CA THR A 295 -10.75 -12.09 -8.63
C THR A 295 -12.19 -11.75 -8.33
N THR A 296 -12.96 -11.35 -9.35
CA THR A 296 -14.40 -11.08 -9.26
C THR A 296 -15.15 -11.84 -10.34
N ARG A 297 -16.48 -11.86 -10.25
CA ARG A 297 -17.36 -12.58 -11.18
C ARG A 297 -17.18 -12.21 -12.66
N ASP A 298 -16.70 -11.00 -12.91
CA ASP A 298 -16.49 -10.42 -14.25
C ASP A 298 -14.99 -10.29 -14.61
N GLN A 299 -14.07 -10.67 -13.71
CA GLN A 299 -12.64 -10.62 -13.98
C GLN A 299 -11.91 -11.75 -13.24
N ASP A 300 -11.69 -12.84 -13.95
CA ASP A 300 -10.98 -14.02 -13.47
C ASP A 300 -9.46 -13.80 -13.47
N ASN A 301 -8.86 -13.81 -12.27
CA ASN A 301 -7.41 -13.75 -12.07
C ASN A 301 -6.92 -14.83 -11.09
N ASP A 302 -7.75 -15.85 -10.82
CA ASP A 302 -7.41 -16.92 -9.89
C ASP A 302 -6.50 -17.96 -10.57
N GLN A 303 -6.04 -18.96 -9.80
CA GLN A 303 -5.13 -19.98 -10.32
C GLN A 303 -5.85 -21.25 -10.77
N SER A 304 -7.17 -21.29 -10.68
CA SER A 304 -7.95 -22.45 -11.07
C SER A 304 -8.02 -22.57 -12.59
N THR A 305 -7.67 -23.74 -13.12
CA THR A 305 -7.75 -24.01 -14.56
C THR A 305 -9.10 -24.54 -15.01
N SER A 306 -9.99 -24.87 -14.08
CA SER A 306 -11.25 -25.58 -14.35
C SER A 306 -12.45 -25.03 -13.59
N SER A 307 -12.27 -24.02 -12.74
CA SER A 307 -13.35 -23.45 -11.93
C SER A 307 -13.25 -21.93 -11.90
N GLN A 308 -14.39 -21.24 -11.93
CA GLN A 308 -14.43 -19.79 -11.73
C GLN A 308 -14.69 -19.52 -10.25
N CYS A 309 -13.63 -19.25 -9.47
CA CYS A 309 -13.75 -19.25 -8.01
C CYS A 309 -14.68 -18.15 -7.49
N ALA A 310 -14.62 -16.95 -8.07
CA ALA A 310 -15.53 -15.87 -7.69
C ALA A 310 -17.01 -16.21 -7.97
N GLU A 311 -17.29 -16.96 -9.03
CA GLU A 311 -18.64 -17.46 -9.33
C GLU A 311 -19.04 -18.58 -8.37
N ASN A 312 -18.16 -19.51 -8.04
CA ASN A 312 -18.48 -20.62 -7.15
C ASN A 312 -18.69 -20.16 -5.71
N TYR A 313 -17.86 -19.25 -5.21
CA TYR A 313 -17.88 -18.75 -3.84
C TYR A 313 -18.67 -17.44 -3.66
N LYS A 314 -19.26 -16.95 -4.75
CA LYS A 314 -20.14 -15.77 -4.79
C LYS A 314 -19.52 -14.53 -4.15
N SER A 315 -18.25 -14.28 -4.43
CA SER A 315 -17.48 -13.20 -3.81
C SER A 315 -16.34 -12.68 -4.68
N GLY A 316 -15.98 -11.41 -4.48
CA GLY A 316 -14.66 -10.92 -4.84
C GLY A 316 -13.65 -11.21 -3.74
N TRP A 317 -12.57 -11.93 -4.08
CA TRP A 317 -11.53 -12.34 -3.14
C TRP A 317 -10.20 -12.64 -3.83
N TRP A 318 -9.14 -12.83 -3.04
CA TRP A 318 -7.85 -13.33 -3.52
C TRP A 318 -7.86 -14.85 -3.68
N HIS A 319 -8.73 -15.36 -4.56
CA HIS A 319 -8.90 -16.81 -4.76
C HIS A 319 -7.63 -17.47 -5.35
N THR A 320 -7.31 -18.67 -4.86
CA THR A 320 -6.36 -19.64 -5.43
C THR A 320 -7.10 -20.62 -6.35
N GLY A 321 -7.48 -21.80 -5.86
CA GLY A 321 -8.31 -22.82 -6.49
C GLY A 321 -9.11 -23.63 -5.46
N CYS A 322 -9.92 -23.02 -4.59
CA CYS A 322 -10.36 -21.62 -4.63
C CYS A 322 -10.01 -20.82 -3.39
N THR A 323 -10.42 -21.24 -2.18
CA THR A 323 -10.08 -20.48 -0.97
C THR A 323 -10.30 -21.30 0.29
N LEU A 324 -9.64 -20.90 1.39
CA LEU A 324 -9.93 -21.37 2.75
C LEU A 324 -10.62 -20.29 3.60
N ALA A 325 -10.76 -19.07 3.10
CA ALA A 325 -11.51 -18.00 3.73
C ALA A 325 -12.38 -17.28 2.70
N ASN A 326 -13.63 -17.00 3.04
CA ASN A 326 -14.55 -16.29 2.16
C ASN A 326 -15.35 -15.22 2.91
N LEU A 327 -14.66 -14.24 3.50
CA LEU A 327 -15.32 -13.20 4.30
C LEU A 327 -16.27 -12.31 3.46
N ASN A 328 -16.12 -12.35 2.13
CA ASN A 328 -16.95 -11.63 1.17
C ASN A 328 -18.08 -12.49 0.57
N GLY A 329 -18.32 -13.71 1.09
CA GLY A 329 -19.37 -14.60 0.61
C GLY A 329 -20.80 -14.09 0.86
N LEU A 330 -21.78 -14.90 0.48
CA LEU A 330 -23.19 -14.63 0.77
C LEU A 330 -23.39 -14.56 2.29
N TYR A 331 -24.21 -13.61 2.76
CA TYR A 331 -24.56 -13.57 4.18
C TYR A 331 -25.57 -14.67 4.48
N LEU A 332 -25.09 -15.80 4.99
CA LEU A 332 -25.91 -16.94 5.39
C LEU A 332 -25.83 -17.09 6.92
N ARG A 333 -26.92 -17.53 7.54
CA ARG A 333 -27.02 -17.59 9.01
C ARG A 333 -26.63 -18.99 9.50
N GLY A 334 -25.33 -19.23 9.70
CA GLY A 334 -24.82 -20.52 10.16
C GLY A 334 -24.70 -21.54 9.02
N ASN A 335 -25.47 -22.62 9.05
CA ASN A 335 -25.27 -23.75 8.14
C ASN A 335 -25.40 -23.37 6.66
N ASP A 336 -24.37 -23.71 5.87
CA ASP A 336 -24.32 -23.55 4.43
C ASP A 336 -23.72 -24.80 3.78
N SER A 337 -24.56 -25.62 3.16
CA SER A 337 -24.10 -26.85 2.50
C SER A 337 -23.24 -26.61 1.25
N THR A 338 -23.27 -25.39 0.70
CA THR A 338 -22.64 -25.03 -0.58
C THR A 338 -21.28 -24.35 -0.45
N ALA A 339 -20.90 -23.95 0.77
CA ALA A 339 -19.66 -23.20 1.05
C ALA A 339 -19.54 -21.88 0.25
N THR A 340 -20.66 -21.18 0.09
CA THR A 340 -20.75 -19.86 -0.54
C THR A 340 -20.88 -18.72 0.48
N GLY A 341 -21.07 -19.06 1.76
CA GLY A 341 -21.28 -18.14 2.86
C GLY A 341 -20.03 -17.38 3.31
N VAL A 342 -20.19 -16.59 4.37
CA VAL A 342 -19.10 -15.87 5.06
C VAL A 342 -18.34 -16.85 5.95
N PHE A 343 -17.30 -17.52 5.48
CA PHE A 343 -16.65 -18.58 6.28
C PHE A 343 -15.16 -18.35 6.54
N TRP A 344 -14.68 -19.01 7.60
CA TRP A 344 -13.28 -19.16 7.95
C TRP A 344 -12.98 -20.64 8.25
N ASN A 345 -12.27 -21.31 7.33
CA ASN A 345 -12.20 -22.77 7.33
C ASN A 345 -11.52 -23.37 8.56
N ASN A 346 -10.42 -22.76 9.03
CA ASN A 346 -9.65 -23.29 10.15
C ASN A 346 -10.29 -23.04 11.53
N TRP A 347 -11.49 -22.47 11.58
CA TRP A 347 -12.29 -22.36 12.81
C TRP A 347 -13.57 -23.21 12.74
N LEU A 348 -14.53 -22.88 11.87
CA LEU A 348 -15.84 -23.55 11.79
C LEU A 348 -16.05 -24.32 10.48
N GLY A 349 -15.02 -24.38 9.62
CA GLY A 349 -15.09 -25.03 8.32
C GLY A 349 -15.84 -24.20 7.27
N ALA A 350 -15.71 -24.59 6.01
CA ALA A 350 -16.31 -23.87 4.88
C ALA A 350 -17.85 -23.94 4.83
N LYS A 351 -18.48 -24.82 5.60
CA LYS A 351 -19.95 -25.02 5.61
C LYS A 351 -20.67 -24.27 6.74
N TYR A 352 -19.97 -23.38 7.42
CA TYR A 352 -20.52 -22.51 8.44
C TYR A 352 -20.27 -21.05 8.06
N SER A 353 -21.36 -20.29 7.91
CA SER A 353 -21.35 -18.86 7.65
C SER A 353 -21.46 -18.08 8.96
N LEU A 354 -20.45 -17.27 9.20
CA LEU A 354 -20.23 -16.43 10.37
C LEU A 354 -21.34 -15.38 10.54
N LYS A 355 -21.59 -15.00 11.80
CA LYS A 355 -22.55 -13.96 12.17
C LYS A 355 -21.97 -12.58 11.92
N THR A 356 -20.73 -12.34 12.33
CA THR A 356 -20.00 -11.10 12.08
C THR A 356 -18.57 -11.38 11.65
N CYS A 357 -18.02 -10.47 10.84
CA CYS A 357 -16.58 -10.38 10.66
C CYS A 357 -16.15 -8.95 10.31
N GLU A 358 -14.95 -8.56 10.73
CA GLU A 358 -14.35 -7.28 10.39
C GLU A 358 -12.90 -7.48 10.00
N MET A 359 -12.48 -6.91 8.88
CA MET A 359 -11.05 -6.77 8.55
C MET A 359 -10.63 -5.34 8.84
N LYS A 360 -9.58 -5.16 9.63
CA LYS A 360 -9.08 -3.85 10.06
C LYS A 360 -7.55 -3.78 10.04
N VAL A 361 -7.02 -2.59 9.74
CA VAL A 361 -5.58 -2.36 9.61
C VAL A 361 -5.11 -1.23 10.53
N ARG A 362 -3.88 -1.35 11.02
CA ARG A 362 -3.20 -0.35 11.86
C ARG A 362 -1.70 -0.36 11.57
N PRO A 363 -0.98 0.77 11.63
CA PRO A 363 0.47 0.77 11.42
C PRO A 363 1.17 -0.18 12.39
N VAL A 364 2.22 -0.88 11.92
CA VAL A 364 3.00 -1.81 12.76
C VAL A 364 3.67 -1.07 13.94
N GLY A 365 4.20 0.13 13.68
CA GLY A 365 4.85 0.98 14.70
C GLY A 365 3.88 1.78 15.58
N PHE A 366 2.58 1.48 15.57
CA PHE A 366 1.62 2.18 16.43
C PHE A 366 1.86 1.83 17.91
N ASN A 367 2.26 2.83 18.69
CA ASN A 367 2.43 2.72 20.13
C ASN A 367 1.60 3.81 20.84
N THR A 368 0.76 3.39 21.79
CA THR A 368 -0.06 4.28 22.61
C THR A 368 0.73 4.94 23.75
N GLU A 369 1.91 4.42 24.10
CA GLU A 369 2.77 4.94 25.18
C GLU A 369 3.48 6.25 24.82
N MET A 370 3.51 6.65 23.55
CA MET A 370 4.02 7.99 23.17
C MET A 370 3.09 9.14 23.58
N LEU A 371 1.97 8.83 24.24
CA LEU A 371 0.96 9.79 24.69
C LEU A 371 0.79 9.83 26.22
N SER A 372 1.54 9.03 26.97
CA SER A 372 1.45 8.94 28.44
C SER A 372 2.49 9.77 29.16
#